data_AF-A0A378TEQ8-F1
#
_entry.id   AF-A0A378TEQ8-F1
#
_cell.length_a   1.000
_cell.length_b   1.000
_cell.length_c   1.000
_cell.angle_alpha   90.00
_cell.angle_beta   90.00
_cell.angle_gamma   90.00
#
_symmetry.space_group_name_H-M   'P 1'
#
loop_
_entity.id
_entity.type
_entity.pdbx_description
1 polymer ?
#
loop_
_entity_poly.entity_id
_entity_poly.type
_entity_poly.pdbx_seq_one_letter_code
_entity_poly.pdbx_strand_id
1 'polypeptide(L)'
;MLSIQDGLRMLCSTSGRRWLRQGVRVRFSSRRDAIGLRRDVEVPFVAPAAKVPVTVRRLQPDDDVSFLDRVPALDLEVANELIGRRRLVDSRVATCWIAVDSAGVPCYLQWLIGPSDNAFIRRWWKGLFPQLGPNEALLEGAYTAETHRGQGIMAHAMAKITEQASDIGARYVITFVGTDNIASLKGCERAGFVPYLEREDIWSGFRHQVHFRPLAPDRTPG
;
A
#
# COMPACT_ATOMS: atom_id res chain seq x y z
N MET A 1 17.80 1.64 -8.44
CA MET A 1 18.74 0.59 -8.86
C MET A 1 19.85 0.60 -7.81
N LEU A 2 20.13 -0.50 -7.10
CA LEU A 2 21.20 -0.54 -6.09
C LEU A 2 22.55 -0.29 -6.79
N SER A 3 23.42 0.55 -6.24
CA SER A 3 24.75 0.76 -6.80
C SER A 3 25.63 -0.48 -6.59
N ILE A 4 26.66 -0.66 -7.42
CA ILE A 4 27.61 -1.78 -7.30
C ILE A 4 28.30 -1.77 -5.92
N GLN A 5 28.52 -0.57 -5.36
CA GLN A 5 29.14 -0.40 -4.03
C GLN A 5 28.20 -0.84 -2.89
N ASP A 6 26.89 -0.64 -3.02
CA ASP A 6 25.90 -1.12 -2.06
C ASP A 6 25.78 -2.65 -2.09
N GLY A 7 25.89 -3.25 -3.28
CA GLY A 7 25.90 -4.70 -3.46
C GLY A 7 27.08 -5.39 -2.77
N LEU A 8 28.28 -4.81 -2.89
CA LEU A 8 29.49 -5.31 -2.22
C LEU A 8 29.41 -5.18 -0.69
N ARG A 9 28.91 -4.04 -0.18
CA ARG A 9 28.69 -3.86 1.27
C ARG A 9 27.64 -4.84 1.85
N MET A 10 26.62 -5.20 1.08
CA MET A 10 25.65 -6.22 1.47
C MET A 10 26.25 -7.63 1.53
N LEU A 11 27.19 -7.99 0.65
CA LEU A 11 27.86 -9.30 0.67
C LEU A 11 28.81 -9.47 1.87
N CYS A 12 29.41 -8.38 2.35
CA CYS A 12 30.36 -8.40 3.46
C CYS A 12 29.68 -8.43 4.84
N SER A 13 28.45 -7.92 4.96
CA SER A 13 27.72 -7.90 6.24
C SER A 13 26.86 -9.16 6.45
N THR A 14 26.76 -9.63 7.70
CA THR A 14 25.91 -10.77 8.06
C THR A 14 24.43 -10.49 7.76
N SER A 15 23.98 -9.26 8.01
CA SER A 15 22.62 -8.80 7.70
C SER A 15 22.36 -8.76 6.19
N GLY A 16 23.31 -8.30 5.38
CA GLY A 16 23.17 -8.26 3.92
C GLY A 16 23.22 -9.65 3.27
N ARG A 17 24.05 -10.58 3.78
CA ARG A 17 24.01 -11.99 3.35
C ARG A 17 22.68 -12.67 3.69
N ARG A 18 22.12 -12.40 4.87
CA ARG A 18 20.78 -12.89 5.25
C ARG A 18 19.71 -12.34 4.31
N TRP A 19 19.77 -11.05 3.98
CA TRP A 19 18.87 -10.41 3.02
C TRP A 19 18.96 -11.03 1.63
N LEU A 20 20.18 -11.26 1.11
CA LEU A 20 20.38 -11.93 -0.18
C LEU A 20 19.82 -13.36 -0.18
N ARG A 21 20.11 -14.14 0.86
CA ARG A 21 19.58 -15.50 1.02
C ARG A 21 18.06 -15.51 1.08
N GLN A 22 17.45 -14.57 1.81
CA GLN A 22 15.99 -14.44 1.87
C GLN A 22 15.42 -14.05 0.50
N GLY A 23 16.05 -13.10 -0.21
CA GLY A 23 15.62 -12.68 -1.54
C GLY A 23 15.71 -13.79 -2.58
N VAL A 24 16.74 -14.65 -2.50
CA VAL A 24 16.86 -15.85 -3.34
C VAL A 24 15.81 -16.89 -2.96
N ARG A 25 15.63 -17.16 -1.65
CA ARG A 25 14.64 -18.12 -1.16
C ARG A 25 13.23 -17.77 -1.61
N VAL A 26 12.83 -16.49 -1.47
CA VAL A 26 11.53 -15.98 -1.93
C VAL A 26 11.36 -16.23 -3.43
N ARG A 27 12.37 -15.94 -4.26
CA ARG A 27 12.31 -16.15 -5.71
C ARG A 27 12.32 -17.61 -6.14
N PHE A 28 12.87 -18.49 -5.32
CA PHE A 28 12.91 -19.91 -5.60
C PHE A 28 11.57 -20.59 -5.31
N SER A 29 10.98 -20.30 -4.16
CA SER A 29 9.68 -20.83 -3.76
C SER A 29 9.03 -19.92 -2.73
N SER A 30 8.03 -19.15 -3.14
CA SER A 30 7.12 -18.47 -2.21
C SER A 30 5.72 -18.35 -2.80
N ARG A 31 4.73 -18.27 -1.91
CA ARG A 31 3.33 -18.02 -2.22
C ARG A 31 2.80 -17.03 -1.21
N ARG A 32 2.13 -15.98 -1.67
CA ARG A 32 1.49 -14.96 -0.83
C ARG A 32 0.08 -14.73 -1.34
N ASP A 33 -0.88 -14.73 -0.43
CA ASP A 33 -2.28 -14.48 -0.74
C ASP A 33 -2.69 -13.10 -0.22
N ALA A 34 -3.50 -12.40 -1.00
CA ALA A 34 -4.06 -11.10 -0.66
C ALA A 34 -5.54 -11.03 -1.05
N ILE A 35 -6.30 -10.27 -0.29
CA ILE A 35 -7.69 -9.96 -0.60
C ILE A 35 -7.72 -8.64 -1.35
N GLY A 36 -8.29 -8.66 -2.55
CA GLY A 36 -8.70 -7.48 -3.29
C GLY A 36 -9.98 -6.92 -2.67
N LEU A 37 -9.91 -5.66 -2.28
CA LEU A 37 -10.98 -4.90 -1.62
C LEU A 37 -11.39 -3.75 -2.56
N ARG A 38 -12.69 -3.48 -2.64
CA ARG A 38 -13.25 -2.43 -3.51
C ARG A 38 -14.25 -1.58 -2.74
N ARG A 39 -14.29 -0.28 -3.03
CA ARG A 39 -15.34 0.63 -2.60
C ARG A 39 -15.94 1.35 -3.82
N ASP A 40 -17.26 1.41 -3.88
CA ASP A 40 -17.98 2.25 -4.83
C ASP A 40 -18.12 3.66 -4.20
N VAL A 41 -17.59 4.67 -4.88
CA VAL A 41 -17.56 6.06 -4.41
C VAL A 41 -18.93 6.72 -4.52
N GLU A 42 -19.80 6.22 -5.39
CA GLU A 42 -21.17 6.73 -5.55
C GLU A 42 -22.09 6.30 -4.40
N VAL A 43 -21.75 5.23 -3.68
CA VAL A 43 -22.50 4.77 -2.51
C VAL A 43 -22.16 5.68 -1.33
N PRO A 44 -23.14 6.41 -0.75
CA PRO A 44 -22.88 7.28 0.39
C PRO A 44 -22.27 6.49 1.55
N PHE A 45 -21.19 7.02 2.11
CA PHE A 45 -20.47 6.39 3.21
C PHE A 45 -19.99 7.45 4.18
N VAL A 46 -20.30 7.25 5.46
CA VAL A 46 -19.85 8.16 6.52
C VAL A 46 -18.51 7.66 7.05
N ALA A 47 -17.44 8.40 6.75
CA ALA A 47 -16.11 8.08 7.24
C ALA A 47 -16.09 7.99 8.77
N PRO A 48 -15.52 6.92 9.38
CA PRO A 48 -15.37 6.87 10.82
C PRO A 48 -14.43 7.98 11.28
N ALA A 49 -14.71 8.58 12.43
CA ALA A 49 -13.81 9.56 13.03
C ALA A 49 -12.56 8.87 13.61
N ALA A 50 -11.39 9.45 13.38
CA ALA A 50 -10.20 9.10 14.15
C ALA A 50 -10.36 9.59 15.61
N LYS A 51 -9.67 8.93 16.55
CA LYS A 51 -9.65 9.33 17.98
C LYS A 51 -8.94 10.66 18.20
N VAL A 52 -8.04 11.03 17.30
CA VAL A 52 -7.35 12.31 17.29
C VAL A 52 -7.78 13.11 16.06
N PRO A 53 -7.89 14.45 16.15
CA PRO A 53 -8.15 15.28 14.99
C PRO A 53 -7.01 15.14 13.97
N VAL A 54 -7.37 14.88 12.71
CA VAL A 54 -6.43 14.89 11.59
C VAL A 54 -7.03 15.64 10.41
N THR A 55 -6.17 16.26 9.61
CA THR A 55 -6.53 16.86 8.33
C THR A 55 -5.95 16.02 7.21
N VAL A 56 -6.77 15.63 6.24
CA VAL A 56 -6.36 14.85 5.07
C VAL A 56 -6.15 15.79 3.89
N ARG A 57 -4.96 15.76 3.28
CA ARG A 57 -4.60 16.60 2.14
C ARG A 57 -3.52 15.97 1.27
N ARG A 58 -3.28 16.53 0.09
CA ARG A 58 -2.14 16.14 -0.74
C ARG A 58 -0.82 16.45 -0.05
N LEU A 59 0.16 15.57 -0.24
CA LEU A 59 1.54 15.77 0.17
C LEU A 59 2.11 17.02 -0.52
N GLN A 60 2.77 17.87 0.25
CA GLN A 60 3.46 19.07 -0.19
C GLN A 60 4.98 18.86 -0.13
N PRO A 61 5.77 19.65 -0.89
CA PRO A 61 7.23 19.50 -0.94
C PRO A 61 7.96 19.69 0.42
N ASP A 62 7.36 20.43 1.34
CA ASP A 62 7.88 20.78 2.66
C ASP A 62 7.40 19.85 3.79
N ASP A 63 6.52 18.89 3.48
CA ASP A 63 6.04 17.92 4.47
C ASP A 63 7.17 16.98 4.92
N ASP A 64 7.37 16.88 6.23
CA ASP A 64 8.31 15.93 6.82
C ASP A 64 7.71 14.52 6.93
N VAL A 65 8.14 13.64 6.03
CA VAL A 65 7.82 12.20 6.05
C VAL A 65 8.99 11.33 6.56
N SER A 66 9.88 11.90 7.37
CA SER A 66 11.04 11.21 7.98
C SER A 66 10.66 9.99 8.84
N PHE A 67 9.39 9.85 9.24
CA PHE A 67 8.92 8.63 9.89
C PHE A 67 9.10 7.38 8.99
N LEU A 68 9.23 7.54 7.67
CA LEU A 68 9.56 6.44 6.75
C LEU A 68 11.03 6.00 6.85
N ASP A 69 11.92 6.83 7.39
CA ASP A 69 13.35 6.53 7.51
C ASP A 69 13.67 5.73 8.78
N ARG A 70 12.69 5.56 9.68
CA ARG A 70 12.81 4.77 10.91
C ARG A 70 12.76 3.27 10.60
N VAL A 71 13.70 2.82 9.79
CA VAL A 71 13.81 1.44 9.31
C VAL A 71 14.28 0.54 10.45
N PRO A 72 13.48 -0.46 10.88
CA PRO A 72 13.90 -1.40 11.90
C PRO A 72 15.09 -2.22 11.38
N ALA A 73 16.22 -2.21 12.10
CA ALA A 73 17.42 -2.92 11.67
C ALA A 73 17.26 -4.45 11.61
N LEU A 74 16.26 -5.00 12.30
CA LEU A 74 16.07 -6.45 12.50
C LEU A 74 14.93 -7.05 11.67
N ASP A 75 14.01 -6.23 11.16
CA ASP A 75 12.90 -6.69 10.32
C ASP A 75 13.09 -6.24 8.87
N LEU A 76 13.62 -7.16 8.07
CA LEU A 76 13.92 -6.90 6.67
C LEU A 76 12.67 -6.71 5.80
N GLU A 77 11.52 -7.26 6.19
CA GLU A 77 10.28 -7.11 5.43
C GLU A 77 9.71 -5.72 5.64
N VAL A 78 9.57 -5.30 6.90
CA VAL A 78 9.17 -3.92 7.26
C VAL A 78 10.15 -2.90 6.68
N ALA A 79 11.46 -3.18 6.71
CA ALA A 79 12.47 -2.33 6.11
C ALA A 79 12.28 -2.15 4.60
N ASN A 80 12.10 -3.25 3.85
CA ASN A 80 11.88 -3.20 2.41
C ASN A 80 10.61 -2.41 2.06
N GLU A 81 9.56 -2.58 2.87
CA GLU A 81 8.28 -1.89 2.76
C GLU A 81 8.40 -0.37 2.97
N LEU A 82 9.15 0.07 3.98
CA LEU A 82 9.41 1.49 4.24
C LEU A 82 10.27 2.11 3.15
N ILE A 83 11.34 1.42 2.73
CA ILE A 83 12.19 1.86 1.61
C ILE A 83 11.36 1.98 0.31
N GLY A 84 10.45 1.05 0.07
CA GLY A 84 9.54 1.09 -1.07
C GLY A 84 8.66 2.34 -1.06
N ARG A 85 8.07 2.68 0.09
CA ARG A 85 7.25 3.89 0.27
C ARG A 85 8.09 5.17 0.14
N ARG A 86 9.29 5.22 0.72
CA ARG A 86 10.20 6.36 0.57
C ARG A 86 10.55 6.61 -0.91
N ARG A 87 10.89 5.55 -1.65
CA ARG A 87 11.12 5.66 -3.10
C ARG A 87 9.89 6.11 -3.87
N LEU A 88 8.69 5.72 -3.42
CA LEU A 88 7.44 6.15 -4.05
C LEU A 88 7.19 7.65 -3.82
N VAL A 89 7.50 8.17 -2.62
CA VAL A 89 7.55 9.62 -2.35
C VAL A 89 8.55 10.30 -3.28
N ASP A 90 9.77 9.77 -3.38
CA ASP A 90 10.84 10.36 -4.20
C ASP A 90 10.53 10.32 -5.71
N SER A 91 9.70 9.36 -6.15
CA SER A 91 9.25 9.27 -7.54
C SER A 91 8.29 10.40 -7.94
N ARG A 92 7.82 11.20 -6.97
CA ARG A 92 6.93 12.36 -7.14
C ARG A 92 5.68 12.05 -7.96
N VAL A 93 5.14 10.84 -7.82
CA VAL A 93 3.78 10.55 -8.30
C VAL A 93 2.84 11.52 -7.58
N ALA A 94 2.16 12.37 -8.36
CA ALA A 94 1.42 13.55 -7.88
C ALA A 94 0.16 13.23 -7.06
N THR A 95 0.01 11.98 -6.62
CA THR A 95 -1.21 11.43 -6.02
C THR A 95 -1.01 10.92 -4.59
N CYS A 96 0.11 11.29 -3.94
CA CYS A 96 0.31 11.01 -2.53
C CYS A 96 -0.56 11.92 -1.67
N TRP A 97 -1.35 11.31 -0.78
CA TRP A 97 -2.13 11.96 0.25
C TRP A 97 -1.56 11.64 1.61
N ILE A 98 -1.70 12.59 2.54
CA ILE A 98 -1.29 12.44 3.93
C ILE A 98 -2.42 12.81 4.88
N ALA A 99 -2.38 12.24 6.08
CA ALA A 99 -3.07 12.81 7.22
C ALA A 99 -2.05 13.51 8.13
N VAL A 100 -2.34 14.76 8.47
CA VAL A 100 -1.56 15.55 9.43
C VAL A 100 -2.34 15.70 10.73
N ASP A 101 -1.67 15.58 11.87
CA ASP A 101 -2.29 15.82 13.17
C ASP A 101 -2.43 17.32 13.49
N SER A 102 -2.96 17.65 14.67
CA SER A 102 -3.16 19.03 15.11
C SER A 102 -1.87 19.83 15.27
N ALA A 103 -0.72 19.18 15.38
CA ALA A 103 0.60 19.83 15.42
C ALA A 103 1.19 20.02 14.01
N GLY A 104 0.47 19.62 12.96
CA GLY A 104 0.93 19.68 11.58
C GLY A 104 1.87 18.53 11.20
N VAL A 105 1.99 17.50 12.05
CA VAL A 105 2.92 16.39 11.80
C VAL A 105 2.24 15.34 10.91
N PRO A 106 2.82 14.98 9.75
CA PRO A 106 2.35 13.86 8.95
C PRO A 106 2.38 12.55 9.74
N CYS A 107 1.23 11.90 9.88
CA CYS A 107 1.05 10.68 10.68
C CYS A 107 0.50 9.50 9.87
N TYR A 108 0.04 9.74 8.65
CA TYR A 108 -0.41 8.73 7.70
C TYR A 108 -0.10 9.16 6.28
N LEU A 109 0.13 8.20 5.39
CA LEU A 109 0.20 8.44 3.95
C LEU A 109 -0.37 7.29 3.13
N GLN A 110 -0.84 7.61 1.92
CA GLN A 110 -1.35 6.66 0.93
C GLN A 110 -1.44 7.32 -0.46
N TRP A 111 -1.30 6.54 -1.52
CA TRP A 111 -1.42 7.02 -2.90
C TRP A 111 -2.77 6.64 -3.49
N LEU A 112 -3.38 7.58 -4.21
CA LEU A 112 -4.60 7.38 -5.00
C LEU A 112 -4.26 7.46 -6.49
N ILE A 113 -4.07 6.32 -7.15
CA ILE A 113 -3.48 6.24 -8.48
C ILE A 113 -4.58 5.93 -9.50
N GLY A 114 -4.70 6.74 -10.55
CA GLY A 114 -5.73 6.60 -11.57
C GLY A 114 -5.30 5.75 -12.78
N PRO A 115 -6.20 5.51 -13.74
CA PRO A 115 -5.93 4.67 -14.90
C PRO A 115 -4.93 5.29 -15.88
N SER A 116 -4.73 6.61 -15.86
CA SER A 116 -3.67 7.31 -16.59
C SER A 116 -2.27 6.83 -16.22
N ASP A 117 -2.11 6.28 -15.01
CA ASP A 117 -0.84 5.83 -14.45
C ASP A 117 -0.64 4.31 -14.57
N ASN A 118 -1.45 3.61 -15.37
CA ASN A 118 -1.33 2.15 -15.56
C ASN A 118 0.09 1.70 -15.98
N ALA A 119 0.78 2.48 -16.82
CA ALA A 119 2.17 2.21 -17.19
C ALA A 119 3.13 2.29 -16.00
N PHE A 120 2.91 3.27 -15.12
CA PHE A 120 3.64 3.41 -13.86
C PHE A 120 3.35 2.24 -12.93
N ILE A 121 2.07 1.89 -12.73
CA ILE A 121 1.65 0.76 -11.88
C ILE A 121 2.35 -0.52 -12.31
N ARG A 122 2.26 -0.85 -13.61
CA ARG A 122 2.87 -2.05 -14.18
C ARG A 122 4.38 -2.08 -13.99
N ARG A 123 5.07 -0.96 -14.21
CA ARG A 123 6.52 -0.87 -14.06
C ARG A 123 6.96 -0.98 -12.61
N TRP A 124 6.26 -0.31 -11.70
CA TRP A 124 6.63 -0.22 -10.29
C TRP A 124 6.36 -1.52 -9.54
N TRP A 125 5.13 -2.04 -9.66
CA TRP A 125 4.68 -3.23 -8.94
C TRP A 125 4.75 -4.51 -9.76
N LYS A 126 5.26 -4.46 -11.00
CA LYS A 126 5.59 -5.65 -11.81
C LYS A 126 4.44 -6.65 -11.94
N GLY A 127 3.21 -6.15 -12.08
CA GLY A 127 2.01 -6.97 -12.23
C GLY A 127 1.36 -7.45 -10.94
N LEU A 128 1.77 -6.97 -9.75
CA LEU A 128 1.07 -7.26 -8.49
C LEU A 128 -0.35 -6.66 -8.44
N PHE A 129 -0.66 -5.71 -9.31
CA PHE A 129 -1.99 -5.11 -9.43
C PHE A 129 -2.56 -5.34 -10.82
N PRO A 130 -3.91 -5.44 -10.95
CA PRO A 130 -4.55 -5.49 -12.24
C PRO A 130 -4.35 -4.16 -12.97
N GLN A 131 -4.52 -4.18 -14.29
CA GLN A 131 -4.66 -2.94 -15.06
C GLN A 131 -5.99 -2.29 -14.69
N LEU A 132 -5.96 -1.01 -14.30
CA LEU A 132 -7.14 -0.26 -13.91
C LEU A 132 -8.00 0.03 -15.14
N GLY A 133 -9.30 -0.23 -15.01
CA GLY A 133 -10.31 0.23 -15.95
C GLY A 133 -10.49 1.77 -15.93
N PRO A 134 -11.19 2.35 -16.92
CA PRO A 134 -11.37 3.81 -17.02
C PRO A 134 -12.03 4.47 -15.81
N ASN A 135 -12.82 3.71 -15.04
CA ASN A 135 -13.54 4.17 -13.85
C ASN A 135 -12.98 3.56 -12.55
N GLU A 136 -11.75 3.05 -12.58
CA GLU A 136 -11.08 2.45 -11.41
C GLU A 136 -9.88 3.27 -10.96
N ALA A 137 -9.66 3.34 -9.65
CA ALA A 137 -8.44 3.86 -9.06
C ALA A 137 -7.84 2.86 -8.07
N LEU A 138 -6.52 2.83 -7.97
CA LEU A 138 -5.77 2.04 -6.99
C LEU A 138 -5.44 2.90 -5.77
N LEU A 139 -5.75 2.41 -4.59
CA LEU A 139 -5.37 3.02 -3.34
C LEU A 139 -4.32 2.16 -2.63
N GLU A 140 -3.06 2.62 -2.58
CA GLU A 140 -1.92 1.76 -2.23
C GLU A 140 -0.85 2.49 -1.41
N GLY A 141 0.02 1.73 -0.74
CA GLY A 141 1.16 2.25 0.01
C GLY A 141 0.80 2.80 1.39
N ALA A 142 -0.39 2.44 1.91
CA ALA A 142 -0.87 2.87 3.22
C ALA A 142 0.20 2.66 4.30
N TYR A 143 0.43 3.69 5.11
CA TYR A 143 1.27 3.58 6.29
C TYR A 143 0.85 4.60 7.36
N THR A 144 0.65 4.12 8.58
CA THR A 144 0.47 4.96 9.77
C THR A 144 1.74 4.93 10.61
N ALA A 145 2.25 6.12 10.96
CA ALA A 145 3.39 6.29 11.86
C ALA A 145 3.14 5.54 13.17
N GLU A 146 4.18 4.87 13.69
CA GLU A 146 4.06 4.01 14.87
C GLU A 146 3.47 4.73 16.08
N THR A 147 3.86 5.99 16.28
CA THR A 147 3.37 6.89 17.34
C THR A 147 1.88 7.21 17.27
N HIS A 148 1.24 6.94 16.12
CA HIS A 148 -0.16 7.29 15.85
C HIS A 148 -1.04 6.08 15.51
N ARG A 149 -0.50 4.85 15.64
CA ARG A 149 -1.27 3.61 15.44
C ARG A 149 -2.34 3.42 16.52
N GLY A 150 -3.40 2.67 16.20
CA GLY A 150 -4.50 2.39 17.14
C GLY A 150 -5.47 3.56 17.39
N GLN A 151 -5.27 4.69 16.70
CA GLN A 151 -6.09 5.89 16.81
C GLN A 151 -7.18 6.01 15.71
N GLY A 152 -7.36 4.97 14.89
CA GLY A 152 -8.38 4.98 13.82
C GLY A 152 -8.03 5.84 12.59
N ILE A 153 -6.81 6.39 12.52
CA ILE A 153 -6.37 7.31 11.46
C ILE A 153 -6.42 6.64 10.08
N MET A 154 -5.98 5.38 9.95
CA MET A 154 -6.01 4.68 8.66
C MET A 154 -7.42 4.65 8.06
N ALA A 155 -8.42 4.20 8.82
CA ALA A 155 -9.79 4.09 8.31
C ALA A 155 -10.38 5.46 7.95
N HIS A 156 -10.15 6.46 8.82
CA HIS A 156 -10.59 7.83 8.59
C HIS A 156 -9.95 8.43 7.33
N ALA A 157 -8.62 8.40 7.24
CA ALA A 157 -7.87 8.99 6.14
C ALA A 157 -8.12 8.26 4.82
N MET A 158 -8.12 6.93 4.83
CA MET A 158 -8.44 6.10 3.65
C MET A 158 -9.83 6.42 3.11
N ALA A 159 -10.84 6.56 3.99
CA ALA A 159 -12.18 6.91 3.56
C ALA A 159 -12.23 8.31 2.91
N LYS A 160 -11.51 9.28 3.48
CA LYS A 160 -11.41 10.64 2.95
C LYS A 160 -10.65 10.73 1.63
N ILE A 161 -9.57 9.98 1.48
CA ILE A 161 -8.82 9.92 0.21
C ILE A 161 -9.68 9.26 -0.87
N THR A 162 -10.44 8.23 -0.51
CA THR A 162 -11.36 7.54 -1.45
C THR A 162 -12.43 8.48 -2.00
N GLU A 163 -12.93 9.43 -1.20
CA GLU A 163 -13.88 10.47 -1.65
C GLU A 163 -13.28 11.34 -2.77
N GLN A 164 -11.95 11.45 -2.89
CA GLN A 164 -11.27 12.25 -3.91
C GLN A 164 -11.10 11.50 -5.25
N ALA A 165 -11.50 10.24 -5.32
CA ALA A 165 -11.35 9.44 -6.53
C ALA A 165 -12.31 9.87 -7.66
N SER A 166 -13.43 10.50 -7.33
CA SER A 166 -14.33 11.10 -8.30
C SER A 166 -13.67 12.21 -9.12
N ASP A 167 -12.74 12.98 -8.52
CA ASP A 167 -12.00 14.05 -9.20
C ASP A 167 -11.09 13.53 -10.34
N ILE A 168 -10.73 12.25 -10.30
CA ILE A 168 -9.97 11.57 -11.36
C ILE A 168 -10.83 10.63 -12.21
N GLY A 169 -12.17 10.77 -12.12
CA GLY A 169 -13.13 10.01 -12.91
C GLY A 169 -13.35 8.56 -12.44
N ALA A 170 -12.85 8.19 -11.25
CA ALA A 170 -13.02 6.85 -10.73
C ALA A 170 -14.32 6.71 -9.93
N ARG A 171 -15.06 5.66 -10.23
CA ARG A 171 -16.21 5.18 -9.45
C ARG A 171 -15.80 4.12 -8.45
N TYR A 172 -14.86 3.25 -8.84
CA TYR A 172 -14.41 2.15 -7.99
C TYR A 172 -12.99 2.42 -7.52
N VAL A 173 -12.77 2.37 -6.22
CA VAL A 173 -11.44 2.39 -5.63
C VAL A 173 -11.10 1.00 -5.15
N ILE A 174 -9.95 0.47 -5.57
CA ILE A 174 -9.48 -0.86 -5.20
C ILE A 174 -8.20 -0.78 -4.36
N THR A 175 -8.00 -1.75 -3.49
CA THR A 175 -6.76 -1.95 -2.75
C THR A 175 -6.54 -3.45 -2.52
N PHE A 176 -5.32 -3.86 -2.18
CA PHE A 176 -5.00 -5.25 -1.88
C PHE A 176 -4.30 -5.36 -0.53
N VAL A 177 -4.76 -6.28 0.29
CA VAL A 177 -4.21 -6.50 1.62
C VAL A 177 -3.88 -7.98 1.81
N GLY A 178 -2.67 -8.29 2.28
CA GLY A 178 -2.27 -9.66 2.62
C GLY A 178 -3.27 -10.30 3.59
N THR A 179 -3.57 -11.59 3.40
CA THR A 179 -4.53 -12.33 4.24
C THR A 179 -4.11 -12.42 5.71
N ASP A 180 -2.82 -12.25 5.98
CA ASP A 180 -2.19 -12.21 7.30
C ASP A 180 -2.26 -10.82 7.98
N ASN A 181 -2.55 -9.75 7.22
CA ASN A 181 -2.60 -8.39 7.72
C ASN A 181 -4.01 -8.01 8.21
N ILE A 182 -4.45 -8.69 9.28
CA ILE A 182 -5.78 -8.52 9.89
C ILE A 182 -6.06 -7.06 10.29
N ALA A 183 -5.04 -6.32 10.73
CA ALA A 183 -5.19 -4.92 11.10
C ALA A 183 -5.58 -4.05 9.90
N SER A 184 -4.93 -4.25 8.75
CA SER A 184 -5.22 -3.48 7.53
C SER A 184 -6.53 -3.92 6.90
N LEU A 185 -6.90 -5.21 6.96
CA LEU A 185 -8.21 -5.69 6.52
C LEU A 185 -9.34 -4.99 7.27
N LYS A 186 -9.28 -4.98 8.61
CA LYS A 186 -10.24 -4.25 9.46
C LYS A 186 -10.19 -2.74 9.22
N GLY A 187 -9.03 -2.19 8.88
CA GLY A 187 -8.87 -0.79 8.49
C GLY A 187 -9.64 -0.46 7.21
N CYS A 188 -9.52 -1.30 6.19
CA CYS A 188 -10.20 -1.15 4.91
C CYS A 188 -11.72 -1.34 5.04
N GLU A 189 -12.15 -2.37 5.77
CA GLU A 189 -13.57 -2.61 6.07
C GLU A 189 -14.20 -1.38 6.75
N ARG A 190 -13.56 -0.84 7.79
CA ARG A 190 -14.01 0.40 8.45
C ARG A 190 -13.95 1.63 7.55
N ALA A 191 -13.18 1.61 6.47
CA ALA A 191 -13.16 2.67 5.47
C ALA A 191 -14.21 2.46 4.35
N GLY A 192 -15.07 1.43 4.46
CA GLY A 192 -16.17 1.14 3.54
C GLY A 192 -15.78 0.24 2.38
N PHE A 193 -14.62 -0.43 2.43
CA PHE A 193 -14.22 -1.36 1.40
C PHE A 193 -14.77 -2.75 1.68
N VAL A 194 -15.19 -3.44 0.62
CA VAL A 194 -15.68 -4.81 0.67
C VAL A 194 -14.80 -5.74 -0.17
N PRO A 195 -14.59 -7.00 0.25
CA PRO A 195 -13.90 -7.98 -0.57
C PRO A 195 -14.58 -8.13 -1.94
N TYR A 196 -13.78 -8.22 -3.03
CA TYR A 196 -14.32 -8.48 -4.37
C TYR A 196 -13.54 -9.54 -5.17
N LEU A 197 -12.25 -9.76 -4.88
CA LEU A 197 -11.46 -10.83 -5.50
C LEU A 197 -10.29 -11.26 -4.61
N GLU A 198 -9.67 -12.39 -4.92
CA GLU A 198 -8.42 -12.85 -4.31
C GLU A 198 -7.25 -12.68 -5.27
N ARG A 199 -6.08 -12.37 -4.73
CA ARG A 199 -4.81 -12.32 -5.46
C ARG A 199 -3.84 -13.32 -4.87
N GLU A 200 -3.24 -14.12 -5.73
CA GLU A 200 -2.19 -15.07 -5.41
C GLU A 200 -0.90 -14.67 -6.12
N ASP A 201 0.18 -14.52 -5.35
CA ASP A 201 1.51 -14.14 -5.82
C ASP A 201 2.47 -15.31 -5.59
N ILE A 202 2.93 -15.93 -6.67
CA ILE A 202 3.77 -17.12 -6.66
C ILE A 202 5.12 -16.81 -7.29
N TRP A 203 6.17 -17.19 -6.55
CA TRP A 203 7.49 -17.40 -7.10
C TRP A 203 7.81 -18.88 -7.14
N SER A 204 8.14 -19.40 -8.33
CA SER A 204 8.61 -20.77 -8.52
C SER A 204 9.79 -20.75 -9.49
N GLY A 205 10.98 -21.13 -9.02
CA GLY A 205 12.19 -21.19 -9.85
C GLY A 205 12.48 -19.87 -10.59
N PHE A 206 12.43 -18.72 -9.90
CA PHE A 206 12.60 -17.37 -10.43
C PHE A 206 11.53 -16.91 -11.44
N ARG A 207 10.49 -17.71 -11.68
CA ARG A 207 9.30 -17.28 -12.41
C ARG A 207 8.32 -16.67 -11.43
N HIS A 208 7.92 -15.43 -11.69
CA HIS A 208 6.92 -14.70 -10.93
C HIS A 208 5.58 -14.79 -11.65
N GLN A 209 4.55 -15.24 -10.96
CA GLN A 209 3.18 -15.32 -11.46
C GLN A 209 2.25 -14.64 -10.47
N VAL A 210 1.34 -13.84 -10.99
CA VAL A 210 0.28 -13.21 -10.21
C VAL A 210 -1.05 -13.62 -10.82
N HIS A 211 -1.91 -14.22 -10.00
CA HIS A 211 -3.24 -14.67 -10.41
C HIS A 211 -4.29 -13.91 -9.64
N PHE A 212 -5.36 -13.50 -10.33
CA PHE A 212 -6.55 -12.91 -9.72
C PHE A 212 -7.70 -13.88 -9.88
N ARG A 213 -8.40 -14.19 -8.79
CA ARG A 213 -9.52 -15.14 -8.78
C ARG A 213 -10.75 -14.46 -8.18
N PRO A 214 -11.96 -14.73 -8.72
CA PRO A 214 -13.20 -14.35 -8.04
C PRO A 214 -13.22 -14.91 -6.62
N LEU A 215 -13.86 -14.20 -5.68
CA LEU A 215 -14.08 -14.75 -4.35
C LEU A 215 -14.93 -16.02 -4.44
N ALA A 216 -14.62 -16.99 -3.59
CA ALA A 216 -15.50 -18.14 -3.41
C ALA A 216 -16.88 -17.67 -2.91
N PRO A 217 -17.98 -18.37 -3.27
CA PRO A 217 -19.35 -17.96 -2.95
C PRO A 217 -19.64 -17.81 -1.44
N ASP A 218 -18.84 -18.45 -0.58
CA ASP A 218 -18.94 -18.40 0.88
C ASP A 218 -18.23 -17.19 1.52
N ARG A 219 -17.51 -16.39 0.71
CA ARG A 219 -16.71 -15.23 1.15
C ARG A 219 -17.18 -13.90 0.57
N THR A 220 -18.33 -13.88 -0.08
CA THR A 220 -18.96 -12.63 -0.53
C THR A 220 -19.74 -12.01 0.62
N PRO A 221 -19.56 -10.72 0.94
CA PRO A 221 -20.48 -10.03 1.84
C PRO A 221 -21.86 -9.97 1.17
N GLY A 222 -22.89 -10.41 1.90
CA GLY A 222 -24.29 -10.16 1.52
C GLY A 222 -24.70 -8.71 1.70
#